data_AF-A0A972BN79-F1
#
_entry.id   AF-A0A972BN79-F1
#
_cell.length_a   1.000
_cell.length_b   1.000
_cell.length_c   1.000
_cell.angle_alpha   90.00
_cell.angle_beta   90.00
_cell.angle_gamma   90.00
#
_symmetry.space_group_name_H-M   'P 1'
#
loop_
_entity.id
_entity.type
_entity.pdbx_description
1 polymer ?
#
loop_
_entity_poly.entity_id
_entity_poly.type
_entity_poly.pdbx_seq_one_letter_code
_entity_poly.pdbx_strand_id
1 'polypeptide(L)'
;METNVKTYKEKIRSNNTLKLFVMLSSLVLPIVFLLSATGIVDSDFFGIYNWLWIGFYSTAFLLLFFKKNAVNVVLIIINLAIILFGLIGSFLAGFNGFFYVIIKMLVPFIPDNWIGIELKP
;
A
#
# COMPACT_ATOMS: atom_id res chain seq x y z
N MET A 1 -27.49 -1.00 16.01
CA MET A 1 -26.04 -1.04 15.69
C MET A 1 -25.77 -0.67 14.23
N GLU A 2 -26.55 -1.20 13.27
CA GLU A 2 -26.41 -0.87 11.83
C GLU A 2 -26.59 0.61 11.47
N THR A 3 -27.51 1.31 12.15
CA THR A 3 -27.80 2.73 11.90
C THR A 3 -26.56 3.61 12.13
N ASN A 4 -25.82 3.33 13.19
CA ASN A 4 -24.60 4.06 13.54
C ASN A 4 -23.50 3.85 12.49
N VAL A 5 -23.31 2.62 12.01
CA VAL A 5 -22.27 2.29 11.01
C VAL A 5 -22.54 3.02 9.68
N LYS A 6 -23.80 3.07 9.24
CA LYS A 6 -24.18 3.81 8.03
C LYS A 6 -23.87 5.30 8.16
N THR A 7 -24.23 5.90 9.29
CA THR A 7 -23.95 7.33 9.57
C THR A 7 -22.45 7.63 9.58
N TYR A 8 -21.62 6.77 10.19
CA TYR A 8 -20.16 6.96 10.17
C TYR A 8 -19.59 6.87 8.75
N LYS A 9 -20.06 5.90 7.95
CA LYS A 9 -19.61 5.72 6.57
C LYS A 9 -19.95 6.95 5.72
N GLU A 10 -21.14 7.53 5.89
CA GLU A 10 -21.55 8.75 5.21
C GLU A 10 -20.70 9.96 5.63
N LYS A 11 -20.41 10.10 6.92
CA LYS A 11 -19.54 11.16 7.45
C LYS A 11 -18.11 11.09 6.90
N ILE A 12 -17.56 9.89 6.76
CA ILE A 12 -16.24 9.66 6.15
C ILE A 12 -16.29 10.03 4.65
N ARG A 13 -17.34 9.60 3.95
CA ARG A 13 -17.51 9.82 2.51
C ARG A 13 -17.68 11.30 2.13
N SER A 14 -18.32 12.09 2.99
CA SER A 14 -18.52 13.54 2.78
C SER A 14 -17.31 14.38 3.19
N ASN A 15 -16.32 13.81 3.87
CA ASN A 15 -15.14 14.55 4.32
C ASN A 15 -14.11 14.71 3.18
N ASN A 16 -14.11 15.90 2.56
CA ASN A 16 -13.21 16.24 1.47
C ASN A 16 -11.73 16.29 1.89
N THR A 17 -11.42 16.75 3.10
CA THR A 17 -10.04 16.81 3.61
C THR A 17 -9.46 15.40 3.75
N LEU A 18 -10.24 14.48 4.32
CA LEU A 18 -9.84 13.07 4.44
C LEU A 18 -9.68 12.43 3.06
N LYS A 19 -10.59 12.71 2.13
CA LYS A 19 -10.48 12.24 0.74
C LYS A 19 -9.19 12.71 0.09
N LEU A 20 -8.85 13.99 0.22
CA LEU A 20 -7.64 14.56 -0.33
C LEU A 20 -6.39 13.91 0.29
N PHE A 21 -6.37 13.76 1.62
CA PHE A 21 -5.27 13.08 2.31
C PHE A 21 -5.06 11.65 1.80
N VAL A 22 -6.14 10.88 1.64
CA VAL A 22 -6.06 9.51 1.13
C VAL A 22 -5.59 9.50 -0.32
N MET A 23 -6.07 10.42 -1.17
CA MET A 23 -5.59 10.53 -2.55
C MET A 23 -4.10 10.86 -2.61
N LEU A 24 -3.62 11.82 -1.81
CA LEU A 24 -2.19 12.15 -1.73
C LEU A 24 -1.37 10.96 -1.21
N SER A 25 -1.85 10.25 -0.19
CA SER A 25 -1.17 9.04 0.31
C SER A 25 -1.09 7.94 -0.75
N SER A 26 -2.10 7.81 -1.62
CA SER A 26 -2.09 6.82 -2.70
C SER A 26 -1.12 7.15 -3.83
N LEU A 27 -0.58 8.36 -3.89
CA LEU A 27 0.47 8.74 -4.84
C LEU A 27 1.87 8.37 -4.35
N VAL A 28 2.05 8.11 -3.05
CA VAL A 28 3.36 7.83 -2.45
C VAL A 28 3.98 6.59 -3.08
N LEU A 29 3.27 5.47 -3.14
CA LEU A 29 3.81 4.22 -3.68
C LEU A 29 4.20 4.35 -5.18
N PRO A 30 3.36 4.90 -6.07
CA PRO A 30 3.75 5.18 -7.46
C PRO A 30 4.97 6.07 -7.60
N ILE A 31 5.08 7.14 -6.80
CA ILE A 31 6.22 8.06 -6.86
C ILE A 31 7.49 7.34 -6.40
N VAL A 32 7.44 6.64 -5.28
CA VAL A 32 8.60 5.86 -4.77
C VAL A 32 9.02 4.79 -5.77
N PHE A 33 8.08 4.10 -6.40
CA PHE A 33 8.37 3.10 -7.45
C PHE A 33 9.13 3.74 -8.63
N LEU A 34 8.66 4.89 -9.13
CA LEU A 34 9.33 5.60 -10.23
C LEU A 34 10.73 6.07 -9.83
N LEU A 35 10.87 6.68 -8.65
CA LEU A 35 12.16 7.17 -8.17
C LEU A 35 13.18 6.04 -7.95
N SER A 36 12.71 4.88 -7.50
CA SER A 36 13.54 3.68 -7.36
C SER A 36 13.95 3.15 -8.74
N ALA A 37 13.03 3.11 -9.70
CA ALA A 37 13.31 2.67 -11.07
C ALA A 37 14.30 3.59 -11.80
N THR A 38 14.34 4.89 -11.47
CA THR A 38 15.32 5.84 -12.03
C THR A 38 16.64 5.88 -11.27
N GLY A 39 16.81 5.07 -10.22
CA GLY A 39 18.02 5.04 -9.40
C GLY A 39 18.26 6.30 -8.57
N ILE A 40 17.23 7.15 -8.39
CA ILE A 40 17.32 8.36 -7.55
C ILE A 40 17.22 7.99 -6.07
N VAL A 41 16.42 6.97 -5.76
CA VAL A 41 16.28 6.42 -4.42
C VAL A 41 16.90 5.03 -4.41
N ASP A 42 17.87 4.83 -3.53
CA ASP A 42 18.50 3.53 -3.32
C ASP A 42 17.46 2.55 -2.75
N SER A 43 17.17 1.49 -3.50
CA SER A 43 16.20 0.46 -3.13
C SER A 43 16.63 -0.35 -1.91
N ASP A 44 17.91 -0.26 -1.53
CA ASP A 44 18.50 -1.11 -0.49
C ASP A 44 18.33 -0.53 0.92
N PHE A 45 18.24 0.80 1.07
CA PHE A 45 18.16 1.45 2.39
C PHE A 45 16.74 1.81 2.82
N PHE A 46 15.80 1.97 1.87
CA PHE A 46 14.39 2.29 2.11
C PHE A 46 13.47 1.47 1.19
N GLY A 47 13.72 0.16 1.15
CA GLY A 47 13.09 -0.80 0.26
C GLY A 47 11.62 -0.55 0.00
N ILE A 48 11.23 -0.70 -1.27
CA ILE A 48 9.85 -0.53 -1.76
C ILE A 48 8.82 -1.23 -0.86
N TYR A 49 9.21 -2.35 -0.24
CA TYR A 49 8.44 -3.11 0.73
C TYR A 49 7.97 -2.29 1.94
N ASN A 50 8.76 -1.33 2.42
CA ASN A 50 8.41 -0.41 3.51
C ASN A 50 7.38 0.65 3.08
N TRP A 51 7.11 0.79 1.79
CA TRP A 51 6.14 1.75 1.25
C TRP A 51 4.87 1.05 0.72
N LEU A 52 4.93 -0.28 0.53
CA LEU A 52 3.79 -1.07 0.06
C LEU A 52 2.57 -0.97 0.97
N TRP A 53 2.76 -0.86 2.29
CA TRP A 53 1.64 -0.71 3.22
C TRP A 53 0.84 0.58 2.95
N ILE A 54 1.51 1.70 2.63
CA ILE A 54 0.83 2.96 2.32
C ILE A 54 -0.03 2.80 1.07
N GLY A 55 0.51 2.19 0.01
CA GLY A 55 -0.24 1.88 -1.20
C GLY A 55 -1.41 0.93 -0.94
N PHE A 56 -1.20 -0.10 -0.11
CA PHE A 56 -2.23 -1.08 0.25
C PHE A 56 -3.39 -0.44 1.02
N TYR A 57 -3.11 0.29 2.10
CA TYR A 57 -4.14 0.91 2.94
C TYR A 57 -4.85 2.07 2.25
N SER A 58 -4.12 2.92 1.52
CA SER A 58 -4.75 4.00 0.76
C SER A 58 -5.68 3.46 -0.32
N THR A 59 -5.28 2.39 -1.02
CA THR A 59 -6.13 1.70 -2.01
C THR A 59 -7.37 1.08 -1.37
N ALA A 60 -7.21 0.38 -0.24
CA ALA A 60 -8.34 -0.18 0.51
C ALA A 60 -9.31 0.92 0.95
N PHE A 61 -8.79 2.05 1.42
CA PHE A 61 -9.62 3.17 1.86
C PHE A 61 -10.37 3.83 0.71
N LEU A 62 -9.71 4.05 -0.44
CA LEU A 62 -10.34 4.52 -1.68
C LEU A 62 -11.47 3.60 -2.15
N LEU A 63 -11.26 2.29 -2.10
CA LEU A 63 -12.24 1.28 -2.50
C LEU A 63 -13.47 1.23 -1.57
N LEU A 64 -13.27 1.31 -0.25
CA LEU A 64 -14.31 1.04 0.73
C LEU A 64 -15.17 2.27 1.07
N PHE A 65 -14.57 3.46 1.09
CA PHE A 65 -15.19 4.65 1.67
C PHE A 65 -15.53 5.74 0.65
N PHE A 66 -14.86 5.80 -0.51
CA PHE A 66 -15.06 6.87 -1.47
C PHE A 66 -15.83 6.44 -2.73
N LYS A 67 -16.51 7.40 -3.38
CA LYS A 67 -17.16 7.15 -4.67
C LYS A 67 -16.12 6.78 -5.72
N LYS A 68 -16.44 5.81 -6.58
CA LYS A 68 -15.68 5.51 -7.79
C LYS A 68 -15.84 6.68 -8.75
N ASN A 69 -14.79 7.48 -8.90
CA ASN A 69 -14.62 8.44 -9.99
C ASN A 69 -13.37 8.04 -10.77
N ALA A 70 -13.18 8.61 -11.97
CA ALA A 70 -12.06 8.23 -12.85
C ALA A 70 -10.70 8.34 -12.12
N VAL A 71 -10.47 9.42 -11.36
CA VAL A 71 -9.23 9.64 -10.62
C VAL A 71 -8.98 8.54 -9.58
N ASN A 72 -9.96 8.24 -8.72
CA ASN A 72 -9.81 7.20 -7.70
C ASN A 72 -9.59 5.83 -8.33
N VAL A 73 -10.25 5.54 -9.45
CA VAL A 73 -10.08 4.27 -10.17
C VAL A 73 -8.66 4.14 -10.70
N VAL A 74 -8.11 5.21 -11.31
CA VAL A 74 -6.72 5.21 -11.80
C VAL A 74 -5.73 5.00 -10.65
N LEU A 75 -5.90 5.71 -9.54
CA LEU A 75 -5.05 5.56 -8.35
C LEU A 75 -5.08 4.12 -7.80
N ILE A 76 -6.26 3.51 -7.74
CA ILE A 76 -6.44 2.12 -7.30
C ILE A 76 -5.71 1.16 -8.25
N ILE A 77 -5.88 1.31 -9.57
CA ILE A 77 -5.28 0.42 -10.57
C ILE A 77 -3.75 0.49 -10.52
N ILE A 78 -3.19 1.70 -10.45
CA ILE A 78 -1.73 1.89 -10.40
C ILE A 78 -1.16 1.26 -9.13
N ASN A 79 -1.76 1.52 -7.96
CA ASN A 79 -1.30 0.91 -6.71
C ASN A 79 -1.39 -0.62 -6.74
N LEU A 80 -2.51 -1.17 -7.22
CA LEU A 80 -2.68 -2.61 -7.37
C LEU A 80 -1.62 -3.21 -8.31
N ALA A 81 -1.32 -2.56 -9.42
CA ALA A 81 -0.30 -3.03 -10.35
C ALA A 81 1.09 -3.10 -9.69
N ILE A 82 1.47 -2.07 -8.92
CA ILE A 82 2.77 -2.03 -8.22
C ILE A 82 2.81 -3.08 -7.09
N ILE A 83 1.72 -3.24 -6.34
CA ILE A 83 1.61 -4.26 -5.28
C ILE A 83 1.75 -5.66 -5.87
N LEU A 84 1.04 -5.95 -6.98
CA LEU A 84 1.14 -7.22 -7.67
C LEU A 84 2.54 -7.47 -8.22
N PHE A 85 3.17 -6.43 -8.78
CA PHE A 85 4.56 -6.51 -9.24
C PHE A 85 5.51 -6.84 -8.08
N GLY A 86 5.36 -6.19 -6.93
CA GLY A 86 6.14 -6.49 -5.72
C GLY A 86 5.92 -7.91 -5.19
N LEU A 87 4.68 -8.39 -5.20
CA LEU A 87 4.34 -9.77 -4.81
C LEU A 87 4.94 -10.80 -5.77
N ILE A 88 4.84 -10.59 -7.08
CA ILE A 88 5.46 -11.48 -8.09
C ILE A 88 6.98 -11.45 -7.95
N GLY A 89 7.59 -10.27 -7.79
CA GLY A 89 9.02 -10.15 -7.54
C GLY A 89 9.45 -10.90 -6.27
N SER A 90 8.65 -10.84 -5.21
CA SER A 90 8.94 -11.56 -3.97
C SER A 90 8.85 -13.08 -4.08
N PHE A 91 8.05 -13.60 -5.01
CA PHE A 91 8.05 -15.04 -5.33
C PHE A 91 9.39 -15.51 -5.90
N LEU A 92 10.18 -14.64 -6.53
CA LEU A 92 11.52 -14.99 -7.00
C LEU A 92 12.50 -15.25 -5.85
N ALA A 93 12.27 -14.64 -4.68
CA ALA A 93 12.97 -14.94 -3.44
C ALA A 93 12.38 -16.17 -2.69
N GLY A 94 11.44 -16.88 -3.31
CA GLY A 94 10.76 -18.06 -2.75
C GLY A 94 9.50 -17.73 -1.93
N PHE A 95 8.85 -18.78 -1.41
CA PHE A 95 7.62 -18.65 -0.64
C PHE A 95 7.77 -17.77 0.61
N ASN A 96 8.93 -17.79 1.26
CA ASN A 96 9.19 -16.94 2.42
C ASN A 96 9.17 -15.45 2.05
N GLY A 97 9.78 -15.07 0.91
CA GLY A 97 9.74 -13.70 0.40
C GLY A 97 8.31 -13.22 0.14
N PHE A 98 7.47 -14.08 -0.44
CA PHE A 98 6.05 -13.78 -0.66
C PHE A 98 5.29 -13.50 0.65
N PHE A 99 5.41 -14.38 1.65
CA PHE A 99 4.76 -14.18 2.95
C PHE A 99 5.29 -12.95 3.68
N TYR A 100 6.60 -12.67 3.57
CA TYR A 100 7.19 -11.47 4.14
C TYR A 100 6.58 -10.19 3.58
N VAL A 101 6.41 -10.10 2.26
CA VAL A 101 5.77 -8.93 1.64
C VAL A 101 4.32 -8.79 2.08
N ILE A 102 3.56 -9.89 2.17
CA ILE A 102 2.18 -9.85 2.69
C ILE A 102 2.16 -9.33 4.13
N ILE A 103 3.01 -9.86 5.00
CA ILE A 103 3.03 -9.47 6.40
C ILE A 103 3.45 -8.00 6.53
N LYS A 104 4.47 -7.54 5.80
CA LYS A 104 4.91 -6.14 5.80
C LYS A 104 3.85 -5.18 5.26
N MET A 105 3.00 -5.61 4.32
CA MET A 105 1.86 -4.80 3.87
C MET A 105 0.77 -4.66 4.94
N LEU A 106 0.54 -5.70 5.74
CA LEU A 106 -0.48 -5.71 6.82
C LEU A 106 0.03 -5.10 8.12
N VAL A 107 1.31 -5.24 8.42
CA VAL A 107 1.93 -4.78 9.66
C VAL A 107 3.32 -4.22 9.33
N PRO A 108 3.42 -2.94 8.95
CA PRO A 108 4.68 -2.38 8.45
C PRO A 108 5.79 -2.28 9.50
N PHE A 109 5.43 -2.23 10.78
CA PHE A 109 6.38 -2.07 11.90
C PHE A 109 6.80 -3.39 12.55
N ILE A 110 6.50 -4.53 11.92
CA ILE A 110 6.94 -5.81 12.46
C ILE A 110 8.45 -5.99 12.25
N PRO A 111 9.21 -6.35 13.30
CA PRO A 111 10.63 -6.67 13.18
C PRO A 111 10.88 -7.86 12.24
N ASP A 112 11.96 -7.81 11.44
CA ASP A 112 12.25 -8.85 10.43
C ASP A 112 12.53 -10.22 11.08
N ASN A 113 13.16 -10.21 12.26
CA ASN A 113 13.41 -11.40 13.07
C ASN A 113 12.13 -12.11 13.54
N TRP A 114 10.98 -11.43 13.57
CA TRP A 114 9.70 -12.04 13.94
C TRP A 114 9.03 -12.79 12.78
N ILE A 115 9.43 -12.49 11.54
CA ILE A 115 8.88 -13.14 10.33
C ILE A 115 9.67 -14.42 9.97
N GLY A 116 10.73 -14.73 10.72
CA GLY A 116 11.49 -15.98 10.54
C GLY A 116 12.35 -16.01 9.27
N ILE A 117 12.60 -14.86 8.65
CA ILE A 117 13.57 -14.74 7.57
C ILE A 117 14.86 -14.23 8.19
N GLU A 118 15.82 -15.13 8.42
CA GLU A 118 17.22 -14.73 8.49
C GLU A 118 17.59 -14.21 7.10
N LEU A 119 17.42 -12.91 6.88
CA LEU A 119 18.13 -12.21 5.81
C LEU A 119 19.60 -12.27 6.21
N LYS A 120 20.29 -13.34 5.77
CA LYS A 120 21.74 -13.43 5.91
C LYS A 120 22.34 -12.17 5.26
N PRO A 121 23.24 -11.46 5.97
CA PRO A 121 23.94 -10.32 5.40
C PRO A 121 24.73 -10.70 4.16
#